data_AF-A0A9X0MJP1-F1
#
_entry.id   AF-A0A9X0MJP1-F1
#
_cell.length_a   1.000
_cell.length_b   1.000
_cell.length_c   1.000
_cell.angle_alpha   90.00
_cell.angle_beta   90.00
_cell.angle_gamma   90.00
#
_symmetry.space_group_name_H-M   'P 1'
#
loop_
_entity.id
_entity.type
_entity.pdbx_description
1 polymer ?
#
loop_
_entity_poly.entity_id
_entity_poly.type
_entity_poly.pdbx_seq_one_letter_code
_entity_poly.pdbx_strand_id
1 'polypeptide(L)' 'MLLVEFFQNTNDLRREVQKQFKERGFTLPEKYFVMNEALGYAPNIKALTNDEIHRVLKLLEEKY' A
#
# COMPACT_ATOMS: atom_id res chain seq x y z
N MET A 1 -17.01 5.30 -18.70
CA MET A 1 -15.58 4.98 -18.83
C MET A 1 -14.77 5.27 -17.56
N LEU A 2 -15.26 6.05 -16.60
CA LEU A 2 -14.56 6.39 -15.34
C LEU A 2 -14.31 5.23 -14.36
N LEU A 3 -15.23 4.25 -14.29
CA LEU A 3 -15.12 3.17 -13.30
C LEU A 3 -13.95 2.23 -13.59
N VAL A 4 -13.74 1.88 -14.86
CA VAL A 4 -12.70 0.93 -15.28
C VAL A 4 -11.30 1.52 -15.04
N GLU A 5 -11.11 2.80 -15.35
CA GLU A 5 -9.86 3.52 -15.11
C GLU A 5 -9.57 3.67 -13.61
N PHE A 6 -10.58 3.96 -12.79
CA PHE A 6 -10.43 4.02 -11.33
C PHE A 6 -9.98 2.68 -10.74
N PHE A 7 -10.61 1.58 -11.15
CA PHE A 7 -10.24 0.23 -10.66
C PHE A 7 -8.90 -0.26 -11.20
N GLN A 8 -8.51 0.11 -12.43
CA GLN A 8 -7.19 -0.17 -12.95
C GLN A 8 -6.12 0.55 -12.13
N ASN A 9 -6.32 1.85 -11.86
CA ASN A 9 -5.42 2.65 -11.05
C ASN A 9 -5.24 2.09 -9.63
N THR A 10 -6.34 1.70 -8.97
CA THR A 10 -6.27 1.04 -7.65
C THR A 10 -5.46 -0.26 -7.66
N ASN A 11 -5.63 -1.09 -8.69
CA ASN A 11 -4.91 -2.35 -8.79
C ASN A 11 -3.42 -2.16 -9.07
N ASP A 12 -3.05 -1.18 -9.89
CA ASP A 12 -1.66 -0.83 -10.17
C ASP A 12 -0.97 -0.24 -8.94
N LEU A 13 -1.65 0.64 -8.20
CA LEU A 13 -1.14 1.18 -6.92
C LEU A 13 -0.91 0.08 -5.88
N ARG A 14 -1.81 -0.90 -5.77
CA ARG A 14 -1.63 -2.06 -4.86
C ARG A 14 -0.44 -2.91 -5.27
N ARG A 15 -0.23 -3.11 -6.57
CA ARG A 15 0.94 -3.84 -7.09
C ARG A 15 2.23 -3.11 -6.74
N GLU A 16 2.25 -1.79 -6.83
CA GLU A 16 3.43 -1.00 -6.50
C GLU A 16 3.79 -1.11 -5.01
N VAL A 17 2.81 -0.99 -4.10
CA VAL A 17 3.04 -1.23 -2.66
C VAL A 17 3.60 -2.63 -2.41
N GLN A 18 3.01 -3.67 -3.03
CA GLN A 18 3.49 -5.04 -2.86
C GLN A 18 4.90 -5.24 -3.42
N LYS A 19 5.24 -4.55 -4.52
CA LYS A 19 6.57 -4.55 -5.12
C LYS A 19 7.58 -3.90 -4.19
N GLN A 20 7.31 -2.69 -3.67
CA GLN A 20 8.15 -2.01 -2.68
C GLN A 20 8.41 -2.89 -1.45
N PHE A 21 7.36 -3.53 -0.91
CA PHE A 21 7.50 -4.44 0.21
C PHE A 21 8.37 -5.66 -0.11
N LYS A 22 8.28 -6.19 -1.33
CA LYS A 22 9.07 -7.35 -1.77
C LYS A 22 10.53 -6.98 -2.02
N GLU A 23 10.78 -5.86 -2.71
CA GLU A 23 12.12 -5.39 -3.06
C GLU A 23 12.95 -5.05 -1.83
N ARG A 24 12.30 -4.52 -0.80
CA ARG A 24 12.94 -4.17 0.47
C ARG A 24 12.99 -5.34 1.47
N GLY A 25 12.49 -6.51 1.09
CA GLY A 25 12.60 -7.73 1.89
C GLY A 25 11.69 -7.79 3.13
N PHE A 26 10.62 -6.98 3.18
CA PHE A 26 9.73 -6.96 4.33
C PHE A 26 9.01 -8.30 4.54
N THR A 27 9.02 -8.76 5.79
CA THR A 27 8.25 -9.89 6.30
C THR A 27 6.78 -9.50 6.52
N LEU A 28 5.91 -10.48 6.69
CA LEU A 28 4.48 -10.22 6.91
C LEU A 28 4.20 -9.34 8.15
N PRO A 29 4.82 -9.57 9.32
CA PRO A 29 4.65 -8.68 10.48
C PRO A 29 5.10 -7.25 10.21
N GLU A 30 6.20 -7.06 9.50
CA GLU A 30 6.70 -5.71 9.20
C GLU A 30 5.80 -4.97 8.21
N LYS A 31 5.21 -5.67 7.23
CA LYS A 31 4.18 -5.07 6.36
C LYS A 31 3.00 -4.56 7.18
N TYR A 32 2.52 -5.36 8.14
CA TYR A 32 1.45 -4.93 9.04
C TYR A 32 1.88 -3.75 9.91
N PHE A 33 3.11 -3.73 10.39
CA PHE A 33 3.65 -2.61 11.15
C PHE A 33 3.66 -1.32 10.32
N VAL A 34 4.23 -1.36 9.11
CA VAL A 34 4.27 -0.20 8.20
C VAL A 34 2.86 0.28 7.84
N MET A 35 1.93 -0.63 7.56
CA MET A 35 0.54 -0.26 7.29
C MET A 35 -0.14 0.38 8.51
N ASN A 36 0.11 -0.16 9.71
CA ASN A 36 -0.40 0.40 10.96
C ASN A 36 0.20 1.78 11.26
N GLU A 37 1.48 1.97 10.98
CA GLU A 37 2.14 3.26 11.16
C GLU A 37 1.61 4.31 10.16
N ALA A 38 1.38 3.92 8.91
CA ALA A 38 0.86 4.82 7.88
C ALA A 38 -0.61 5.20 8.09
N LEU A 39 -1.42 4.29 8.65
CA LEU A 39 -2.88 4.40 8.63
C LEU A 39 -3.53 4.50 10.02
N GLY A 40 -2.80 4.14 11.08
CA GLY A 40 -3.31 4.06 12.45
C GLY A 40 -4.11 2.78 12.77
N TYR A 41 -4.16 1.83 11.84
CA TYR A 41 -4.77 0.50 12.00
C TYR A 41 -4.12 -0.49 11.02
N ALA A 42 -4.31 -1.80 11.22
CA ALA A 42 -3.69 -2.85 10.40
C ALA A 42 -4.65 -3.49 9.37
N PRO A 43 -4.89 -2.85 8.20
CA PRO A 43 -5.73 -3.42 7.16
C PRO A 43 -5.07 -4.58 6.42
N ASN A 44 -5.90 -5.33 5.71
CA ASN A 44 -5.44 -6.14 4.58
C ASN A 44 -5.20 -5.21 3.38
N ILE A 45 -4.07 -5.37 2.66
CA ILE A 45 -3.75 -4.61 1.43
C ILE A 45 -4.90 -4.61 0.42
N LYS A 46 -5.67 -5.71 0.33
CA LYS A 46 -6.81 -5.83 -0.59
C LYS A 46 -8.01 -4.94 -0.21
N ALA A 47 -8.06 -4.46 1.01
CA ALA A 47 -9.12 -3.58 1.52
C ALA A 47 -8.74 -2.09 1.43
N LEU A 48 -7.49 -1.76 1.07
CA LEU A 48 -7.03 -0.38 1.03
C LEU A 48 -7.70 0.42 -0.09
N THR A 49 -8.11 1.65 0.24
CA THR A 49 -8.50 2.69 -0.71
C THR A 49 -7.27 3.32 -1.37
N ASN A 50 -7.45 4.08 -2.46
CA ASN A 50 -6.33 4.74 -3.14
C ASN A 50 -5.59 5.71 -2.20
N ASP A 51 -6.32 6.48 -1.41
CA ASP A 51 -5.73 7.44 -0.47
C ASP A 51 -4.87 6.74 0.60
N GLU A 52 -5.33 5.60 1.10
CA GLU A 52 -4.58 4.80 2.07
C GLU A 52 -3.34 4.19 1.43
N ILE A 53 -3.43 3.70 0.19
CA ILE A 53 -2.27 3.22 -0.56
C ILE A 53 -1.23 4.33 -0.73
N HIS A 54 -1.65 5.55 -1.09
CA HIS A 54 -0.73 6.68 -1.22
C HIS A 54 -0.04 7.03 0.09
N ARG A 55 -0.74 6.97 1.23
CA ARG A 55 -0.12 7.17 2.55
C ARG A 55 0.93 6.12 2.87
N VAL A 56 0.65 4.85 2.56
CA VAL A 56 1.62 3.76 2.75
C VAL A 56 2.84 3.93 1.84
N LEU A 57 2.64 4.26 0.57
CA LEU A 57 3.75 4.54 -0.36
C LEU A 57 4.60 5.72 0.10
N LYS A 58 3.97 6.81 0.52
CA LYS A 58 4.67 7.98 1.04
C LYS A 58 5.52 7.64 2.27
N LEU A 59 4.98 6.86 3.22
CA LEU A 59 5.74 6.40 4.38
C LEU A 59 6.94 5.53 3.97
N LEU A 60 6.73 4.63 3.01
CA LEU A 60 7.81 3.79 2.46
C LEU A 60 8.91 4.63 1.81
N GLU A 61 8.58 5.68 1.08
CA GLU A 61 9.57 6.59 0.47
C GLU A 61 10.31 7.46 1.52
N GLU A 62 9.64 7.90 2.57
CA GLU A 62 10.19 8.82 3.56
C GLU A 62 11.05 8.14 4.64
N LYS A 63 10.70 6.91 5.05
CA LYS A 63 11.32 6.26 6.22
C LYS A 63 12.13 5.01 5.94
N TYR A 64 11.94 4.37 4.79
CA TYR A 64 12.49 3.06 4.49
C TYR A 64 13.20 3.08 3.14
#